data_AF-A0A842P8Y2-F1
#
_entry.id   AF-A0A842P8Y2-F1
#
_cell.length_a   1.000
_cell.length_b   1.000
_cell.length_c   1.000
_cell.angle_alpha   90.00
_cell.angle_beta   90.00
_cell.angle_gamma   90.00
#
_symmetry.space_group_name_H-M   'P 1'
#
loop_
_entity.id
_entity.type
_entity.pdbx_description
1 polymer ?
#
loop_
_entity_poly.entity_id
_entity_poly.type
_entity_poly.pdbx_seq_one_letter_code
_entity_poly.pdbx_strand_id
1 'polypeptide(L)'
;MQAKVEEWKRGAFDASVEEFLALIDEAKSVLEEEKESREGSGLVRISPQAVRNVVVVGDIHGDLESFVHILKDSEDLNADGIVFLGDYGDRGEESVEV
;
A
#
# COMPACT_ATOMS: atom_id res chain seq x y z
N MET A 1 14.20 6.89 -3.59
CA MET A 1 13.10 5.99 -3.97
C MET A 1 12.06 6.72 -4.81
N GLN A 2 12.04 8.06 -4.84
CA GLN A 2 11.24 8.89 -5.76
C GLN A 2 11.20 8.41 -7.23
N ALA A 3 12.34 8.06 -7.84
CA ALA A 3 12.37 7.53 -9.21
C ALA A 3 11.61 6.19 -9.36
N LYS A 4 11.57 5.39 -8.29
CA LYS A 4 10.84 4.13 -8.22
C LYS A 4 9.34 4.34 -8.02
N VAL A 5 8.95 5.36 -7.26
CA VAL A 5 7.53 5.75 -7.12
C VAL A 5 6.97 6.23 -8.46
N GLU A 6 7.72 7.02 -9.23
CA GLU A 6 7.32 7.41 -10.59
C GLU A 6 7.28 6.21 -11.56
N GLU A 7 8.20 5.26 -11.41
CA GLU A 7 8.17 4.01 -12.17
C GLU A 7 6.91 3.20 -11.85
N TRP A 8 6.54 3.07 -10.57
CA TRP A 8 5.30 2.41 -10.14
C TRP A 8 4.07 3.14 -10.65
N LYS A 9 4.01 4.47 -10.58
CA LYS A 9 2.89 5.27 -11.11
C LYS A 9 2.66 4.95 -12.59
N ARG A 10 3.73 4.93 -13.40
CA ARG A 10 3.63 4.57 -14.82
C ARG A 10 3.23 3.10 -15.01
N GLY A 11 3.85 2.20 -14.24
CA GLY A 11 3.55 0.77 -14.29
C GLY A 11 2.09 0.44 -13.96
N ALA A 12 1.46 1.22 -13.09
CA ALA A 12 0.04 1.06 -12.75
C ALA A 12 -0.89 1.22 -13.97
N PHE A 13 -0.57 2.15 -14.88
CA PHE A 13 -1.35 2.36 -16.12
C PHE A 13 -0.99 1.40 -17.25
N ASP A 14 0.24 0.89 -17.25
CA ASP A 14 0.77 0.06 -18.34
C ASP A 14 0.66 -1.46 -18.06
N ALA A 15 0.20 -1.85 -16.87
CA ALA A 15 0.14 -3.25 -16.43
C ALA A 15 -0.79 -4.10 -17.33
N SER A 16 -0.29 -5.26 -17.74
CA SER A 16 -1.10 -6.27 -18.41
C SER A 16 -2.06 -6.96 -17.41
N VAL A 17 -3.09 -7.61 -17.95
CA VAL A 17 -4.04 -8.40 -17.14
C VAL A 17 -3.31 -9.52 -16.39
N GLU A 18 -2.34 -10.15 -17.02
CA GLU A 18 -1.54 -11.23 -16.44
C GLU A 18 -0.68 -10.73 -15.27
N GLU A 19 -0.02 -9.57 -15.43
CA GLU A 19 0.75 -8.93 -14.36
C GLU A 19 -0.14 -8.52 -13.19
N PHE A 20 -1.31 -7.93 -13.48
CA PHE A 20 -2.25 -7.50 -12.45
C PHE A 20 -2.83 -8.69 -11.66
N LEU A 21 -3.18 -9.77 -12.34
CA LEU A 21 -3.64 -11.00 -11.68
C LEU A 21 -2.55 -11.62 -10.81
N ALA A 22 -1.30 -11.65 -11.29
CA ALA A 22 -0.18 -12.14 -10.51
C ALA A 22 0.05 -11.31 -9.24
N LEU A 23 -0.05 -9.98 -9.33
CA LEU A 23 0.05 -9.07 -8.19
C LEU A 23 -1.07 -9.32 -7.17
N ILE A 24 -2.30 -9.51 -7.63
CA ILE A 24 -3.43 -9.83 -6.76
C ILE A 24 -3.17 -11.13 -5.98
N ASP A 25 -2.66 -12.17 -6.64
CA ASP A 25 -2.43 -13.46 -6.00
C ASP A 25 -1.23 -13.42 -5.03
N GLU A 26 -0.19 -12.64 -5.34
CA GLU A 26 0.91 -12.36 -4.41
C GLU A 26 0.40 -11.61 -3.17
N ALA A 27 -0.39 -10.55 -3.36
CA ALA A 27 -0.96 -9.76 -2.26
C ALA A 27 -1.87 -10.62 -1.36
N LYS A 28 -2.72 -11.47 -1.94
CA LYS A 28 -3.55 -12.42 -1.18
C LYS A 28 -2.69 -13.36 -0.34
N SER A 29 -1.62 -13.89 -0.93
CA SER A 29 -0.73 -14.83 -0.24
C SER A 29 -0.09 -14.18 0.99
N VAL A 30 0.43 -12.94 0.85
CA VAL A 30 0.97 -12.16 1.98
C VAL A 30 -0.08 -11.91 3.06
N LEU A 31 -1.30 -11.53 2.68
CA LEU A 31 -2.39 -11.28 3.64
C LEU A 31 -2.88 -12.56 4.33
N GLU A 32 -2.89 -13.69 3.64
CA GLU A 32 -3.23 -15.00 4.20
C GLU A 32 -2.18 -15.44 5.22
N GLU A 33 -0.88 -15.36 4.89
CA GLU A 33 0.21 -15.67 5.81
C GLU A 33 0.17 -14.77 7.06
N GLU A 34 -0.08 -13.47 6.88
CA GLU A 34 -0.21 -12.52 7.98
C GLU A 34 -1.41 -12.85 8.88
N LYS A 35 -2.55 -13.20 8.29
CA LYS A 35 -3.74 -13.65 9.03
C LYS A 35 -3.50 -14.95 9.79
N GLU A 36 -2.81 -15.92 9.20
CA GLU A 36 -2.43 -17.17 9.86
C GLU A 36 -1.50 -16.92 11.06
N SER A 37 -0.52 -16.02 10.91
CA SER A 37 0.41 -15.65 11.99
C SER A 37 -0.28 -15.05 13.23
N ARG A 38 -1.52 -14.55 13.05
CA ARG A 38 -2.36 -13.99 14.11
C ARG A 38 -3.46 -14.92 14.58
N GLU A 39 -3.40 -16.21 14.24
CA GLU A 39 -4.43 -17.21 14.57
C GLU A 39 -5.83 -16.80 14.06
N GLY A 40 -5.89 -16.09 12.93
CA GLY A 40 -7.13 -15.57 12.37
C GLY A 40 -7.70 -14.33 13.07
N SER A 41 -6.97 -13.72 14.01
CA SER A 41 -7.36 -12.43 14.62
C SER A 41 -7.34 -11.31 13.59
N GLY A 42 -8.31 -10.38 13.68
CA GLY A 42 -8.33 -9.16 12.86
C GLY A 42 -7.38 -8.06 13.34
N LEU A 43 -6.71 -8.24 14.48
CA LEU A 43 -5.84 -7.21 15.08
C LEU A 43 -4.38 -7.40 14.64
N VAL A 44 -3.86 -6.47 13.82
CA VAL A 44 -2.41 -6.39 13.54
C VAL A 44 -1.69 -5.79 14.74
N ARG A 45 -0.62 -6.43 15.21
CA ARG A 45 0.22 -5.93 16.30
C ARG A 45 1.58 -5.51 15.77
N ILE A 46 1.87 -4.21 15.86
CA ILE A 46 3.17 -3.66 15.51
C ILE A 46 3.96 -3.42 16.81
N SER A 47 5.10 -4.10 16.97
CA SER A 47 5.94 -3.96 18.15
C SER A 47 6.62 -2.58 18.16
N PRO A 48 6.61 -1.84 19.28
CA PRO A 48 7.34 -0.57 19.42
C PRO A 48 8.87 -0.72 19.30
N GLN A 49 9.39 -1.95 19.35
CA GLN A 49 10.81 -2.23 19.14
C GLN A 49 11.14 -2.46 17.65
N ALA A 50 10.14 -2.78 16.83
CA ALA A 50 10.30 -3.07 15.40
C ALA A 50 10.28 -1.81 14.52
N VAL A 51 9.58 -0.76 14.95
CA VAL A 51 9.44 0.51 14.22
C VAL A 51 9.57 1.70 15.16
N ARG A 52 10.17 2.79 14.69
CA ARG A 52 10.33 4.04 15.45
C ARG A 52 9.44 5.15 14.90
N ASN A 53 9.29 5.22 13.59
CA ASN A 53 8.43 6.17 12.90
C ASN A 53 7.45 5.42 11.99
N VAL A 54 6.15 5.65 12.19
CA VAL A 54 5.10 5.03 11.37
C VAL A 54 4.23 6.14 10.81
N VAL A 55 4.06 6.14 9.50
CA VAL A 55 3.09 7.01 8.82
C VAL A 55 1.74 6.30 8.81
N VAL A 56 0.70 6.97 9.29
CA VAL A 56 -0.67 6.44 9.29
C VAL A 56 -1.50 7.26 8.32
N VAL A 57 -2.08 6.59 7.34
CA VAL A 57 -2.80 7.18 6.21
C VAL A 57 -4.26 6.75 6.29
N GLY A 58 -5.17 7.73 6.19
CA GLY A 58 -6.60 7.49 6.07
C GLY A 58 -7.02 7.13 4.64
N ASP A 59 -8.26 7.46 4.32
CA ASP A 59 -8.91 7.15 3.05
C ASP A 59 -8.18 7.80 1.86
N ILE A 60 -8.02 7.05 0.77
CA ILE A 60 -7.41 7.54 -0.49
C ILE A 60 -8.48 7.74 -1.56
N HIS A 61 -9.45 6.84 -1.62
CA HIS A 61 -10.57 6.91 -2.55
C HIS A 61 -10.17 7.07 -4.03
N GLY A 62 -9.13 6.39 -4.49
CA GLY A 62 -8.73 6.38 -5.91
C GLY A 62 -8.08 7.68 -6.40
N ASP A 63 -7.47 8.46 -5.50
CA ASP A 63 -6.63 9.62 -5.83
C ASP A 63 -5.15 9.19 -5.91
N LEU A 64 -4.69 8.89 -7.12
CA LEU A 64 -3.32 8.42 -7.36
C LEU A 64 -2.28 9.51 -7.13
N GLU A 65 -2.60 10.78 -7.40
CA GLU A 65 -1.66 11.88 -7.18
C GLU A 65 -1.38 12.05 -5.68
N SER A 66 -2.41 12.02 -4.85
CA SER A 66 -2.27 12.03 -3.40
C SER A 66 -1.51 10.81 -2.90
N PHE A 67 -1.82 9.60 -3.41
CA PHE A 67 -1.10 8.37 -3.04
C PHE A 67 0.41 8.47 -3.34
N VAL A 68 0.77 8.94 -4.54
CA VAL A 68 2.17 9.15 -4.93
C VAL A 68 2.86 10.19 -4.05
N HIS A 69 2.16 11.26 -3.67
CA HIS A 69 2.70 12.27 -2.76
C HIS A 69 2.97 11.68 -1.37
N ILE A 70 2.02 10.91 -0.82
CA ILE A 70 2.16 10.23 0.48
C ILE A 70 3.36 9.28 0.49
N LEU A 71 3.58 8.52 -0.58
CA LEU A 71 4.73 7.60 -0.68
C LEU A 71 6.07 8.36 -0.67
N LYS A 72 6.14 9.50 -1.36
CA LYS A 72 7.34 10.36 -1.37
C LYS A 72 7.58 11.00 -0.01
N ASP A 73 6.54 11.55 0.61
CA ASP A 73 6.63 12.19 1.92
C ASP A 73 7.03 11.17 3.01
N SER A 74 6.54 9.94 2.93
CA SER A 74 6.92 8.87 3.84
C SER A 74 8.42 8.52 3.75
N GLU A 75 9.00 8.60 2.54
CA GLU A 75 10.46 8.47 2.34
C GLU A 75 11.20 9.66 2.98
N ASP A 76 10.76 10.89 2.70
CA ASP A 76 11.39 12.11 3.22
C ASP A 76 11.34 12.18 4.76
N LEU A 77 10.28 11.63 5.36
CA LEU A 77 10.11 11.47 6.81
C LEU A 77 10.91 10.29 7.40
N ASN A 78 11.60 9.50 6.57
CA ASN A 78 12.30 8.27 6.96
C ASN A 78 11.39 7.34 7.79
N ALA A 79 10.18 7.08 7.29
CA ALA A 79 9.25 6.17 7.94
C ALA A 79 9.77 4.73 7.92
N ASP A 80 9.69 4.03 9.06
CA ASP A 80 10.03 2.60 9.14
C ASP A 80 8.88 1.72 8.63
N GLY A 81 7.67 2.28 8.56
CA GLY A 81 6.48 1.61 8.06
C GLY A 81 5.36 2.60 7.74
N ILE A 82 4.44 2.16 6.89
CA ILE A 82 3.24 2.89 6.51
C ILE A 82 2.04 2.00 6.81
N VAL A 83 1.01 2.56 7.43
CA VAL A 83 -0.26 1.88 7.71
C VAL A 83 -1.38 2.65 7.02
N PHE A 84 -2.01 2.02 6.04
CA PHE A 84 -3.24 2.54 5.43
C PHE A 84 -4.46 1.93 6.14
N LEU A 85 -5.46 2.76 6.42
CA LEU A 85 -6.62 2.38 7.25
C LEU A 85 -7.85 1.90 6.46
N GLY A 86 -7.73 1.74 5.15
CA GLY A 86 -8.81 1.28 4.27
C GLY A 86 -9.24 2.33 3.25
N ASP A 87 -10.39 2.12 2.63
CA ASP A 87 -11.01 3.03 1.64
C ASP A 87 -10.03 3.48 0.54
N TYR A 88 -9.38 2.49 -0.07
CA TYR A 88 -8.40 2.69 -1.13
C TYR A 88 -9.02 3.23 -2.42
N GLY A 89 -10.22 2.77 -2.80
CA GLY A 89 -10.90 3.11 -4.05
C GLY A 89 -12.37 3.55 -3.87
N ASP A 90 -13.19 3.26 -4.89
CA ASP A 90 -14.66 3.34 -4.90
C ASP A 90 -15.27 4.75 -5.13
N ARG A 91 -14.44 5.79 -5.37
CA ARG A 91 -14.91 7.17 -5.66
C ARG A 91 -14.08 7.94 -6.69
N GLY A 92 -12.77 7.72 -6.70
CA GLY A 92 -11.83 8.35 -7.63
C GLY A 92 -11.71 7.56 -8.93
N GLU A 93 -11.29 8.26 -9.97
CA GLU A 93 -11.18 7.73 -11.34
C GLU A 93 -10.06 6.69 -11.46
N GLU A 94 -9.06 6.73 -10.57
CA GLU A 94 -7.84 5.90 -10.62
C GLU A 94 -7.85 4.83 -9.51
N SER A 95 -9.03 4.29 -9.20
CA SER A 95 -9.21 3.30 -8.11
C SER A 95 -8.52 1.95 -8.37
N VAL A 96 -8.15 1.64 -9.61
CA VAL A 96 -7.45 0.39 -9.95
C VAL A 96 -5.92 0.59 -9.86
N GLU A 97 -5.47 1.80 -10.17
CA GLU A 97 -4.07 2.20 -10.17
C GLU A 97 -3.55 2.51 -8.76
N VAL A 98 -4.43 2.91 -7.84
CA VAL A 98 -4.18 2.99 -6.39
C VAL A 98 -4.17 1.59 -5.77
#